data_AF-A0A950XAN7-F1
#
_entry.id   AF-A0A950XAN7-F1
#
_cell.length_a   1.000
_cell.length_b   1.000
_cell.length_c   1.000
_cell.angle_alpha   90.00
_cell.angle_beta   90.00
_cell.angle_gamma   90.00
#
_symmetry.space_group_name_H-M   'P 1'
#
loop_
_entity.id
_entity.type
_entity.pdbx_description
1 polymer ?
#
loop_
_entity_poly.entity_id
_entity_poly.type
_entity_poly.pdbx_seq_one_letter_code
_entity_poly.pdbx_strand_id
1 'polypeptide(L)'
;MYARNAFAIAKALAASDASNVQARDDLIEAWATLGDSFRSTQPATASQCYRKAIALTRKMADRDEARSWLSQLDLNLAAVLPGKQHLAERLNLLQEANKIRQELTSLTGPTYRLLLVQCYCTLSDAESEAGNLARAKQSANSALPFFSEFKTTSPSLSVVRGVGLCYESMGNLERRIATDGSLSLSQRHAAQTESQEWYRKSLDAWSEWNKRGAATPESELERRKVEDLLSSVSTYRSDRNARQAAHKE
;
A
#
# COMPACT_ATOMS: atom_id res chain seq x y z
N MET A 1 15.84 9.19 19.07
CA MET A 1 15.88 9.49 20.51
C MET A 1 14.50 9.93 21.02
N TYR A 2 13.85 10.90 20.37
CA TYR A 2 12.51 11.41 20.73
C TYR A 2 11.41 10.34 20.83
N ALA A 3 11.26 9.47 19.82
CA ALA A 3 10.23 8.41 19.85
C ALA A 3 10.36 7.42 21.03
N ARG A 4 11.60 7.15 21.48
CA ARG A 4 11.85 6.25 22.63
C ARG A 4 11.50 6.91 23.97
N ASN A 5 11.76 8.21 24.10
CA ASN A 5 11.42 8.97 25.30
C ASN A 5 9.90 9.17 25.41
N ALA A 6 9.23 9.55 24.32
CA ALA A 6 7.78 9.64 24.26
C ALA A 6 7.12 8.30 24.60
N PHE A 7 7.64 7.19 24.06
CA PHE A 7 7.20 5.84 24.38
C PHE A 7 7.33 5.51 25.88
N ALA A 8 8.47 5.85 26.50
CA ALA A 8 8.69 5.57 27.92
C ALA A 8 7.70 6.32 28.82
N ILE A 9 7.41 7.58 28.50
CA ILE A 9 6.45 8.42 29.23
C ILE A 9 5.04 7.87 29.06
N ALA A 10 4.58 7.66 27.82
CA ALA A 10 3.24 7.14 27.54
C ALA A 10 3.01 5.77 28.20
N LYS A 11 4.02 4.89 28.17
CA LYS A 11 3.97 3.58 28.83
C LYS A 11 3.84 3.71 30.34
N ALA A 12 4.61 4.59 30.98
CA ALA A 12 4.54 4.80 32.42
C ALA A 12 3.17 5.35 32.84
N LEU A 13 2.65 6.35 32.12
CA LEU A 13 1.35 6.97 32.39
C LEU A 13 0.20 5.97 32.23
N ALA A 14 0.19 5.20 31.14
CA ALA A 14 -0.84 4.19 30.90
C ALA A 14 -0.79 3.02 31.92
N ALA A 15 0.39 2.73 32.49
CA ALA A 15 0.55 1.73 33.54
C ALA A 15 0.10 2.26 34.92
N SER A 16 0.31 3.55 35.20
CA SER A 16 -0.09 4.17 36.46
C SER A 16 -1.60 4.45 36.56
N ASP A 17 -2.26 4.72 35.43
CA ASP A 17 -3.69 4.99 35.37
C ASP A 17 -4.30 4.35 34.12
N ALA A 18 -4.93 3.19 34.31
CA ALA A 18 -5.59 2.46 33.23
C ALA A 18 -6.84 3.17 32.68
N SER A 19 -7.40 4.14 33.41
CA SER A 19 -8.56 4.92 32.96
C SER A 19 -8.16 6.08 32.05
N ASN A 20 -6.90 6.53 32.12
CA ASN A 20 -6.37 7.63 31.31
C ASN A 20 -6.42 7.28 29.82
N VAL A 21 -7.37 7.87 29.10
CA VAL A 21 -7.58 7.66 27.66
C VAL A 21 -6.39 8.24 26.87
N GLN A 22 -5.96 9.46 27.21
CA GLN A 22 -4.87 10.14 26.51
C GLN A 22 -3.57 9.34 26.57
N ALA A 23 -3.19 8.83 27.76
CA ALA A 23 -1.98 8.03 27.91
C ALA A 23 -2.02 6.73 27.09
N ARG A 24 -3.22 6.16 26.88
CA ARG A 24 -3.39 4.99 26.03
C ARG A 24 -3.27 5.35 24.55
N ASP A 25 -3.87 6.45 24.12
CA ASP A 25 -3.75 6.95 22.75
C ASP A 25 -2.27 7.27 22.43
N ASP A 26 -1.59 8.00 23.31
CA ASP A 26 -0.16 8.31 23.18
C ASP A 26 0.69 7.03 23.09
N LEU A 27 0.32 5.98 23.84
CA LEU A 27 1.04 4.71 23.82
C LEU A 27 0.83 3.94 22.51
N ILE A 28 -0.39 3.96 21.96
CA ILE A 28 -0.69 3.36 20.65
C ILE A 28 0.12 4.09 19.57
N GLU A 29 0.12 5.42 19.58
CA GLU A 29 0.89 6.24 18.65
C GLU A 29 2.39 5.95 18.75
N ALA A 30 2.92 5.91 19.96
CA ALA A 30 4.33 5.61 20.18
C ALA A 30 4.72 4.21 19.65
N TRP A 31 3.86 3.20 19.81
CA TRP A 31 4.09 1.88 19.19
C TRP A 31 4.06 1.95 17.66
N ALA A 32 3.11 2.68 17.08
CA ALA A 32 3.00 2.84 15.63
C ALA A 32 4.24 3.55 15.05
N THR A 33 4.67 4.66 15.66
CA THR A 33 5.87 5.42 15.27
C THR A 33 7.14 4.58 15.40
N LEU A 34 7.27 3.78 16.46
CA LEU A 34 8.38 2.84 16.58
C LEU A 34 8.35 1.80 15.44
N GLY A 35 7.18 1.26 15.12
CA GLY A 35 7.00 0.38 13.97
C GLY A 35 7.47 1.02 12.67
N ASP A 36 7.03 2.26 12.40
CA ASP A 36 7.42 3.01 11.21
C ASP A 36 8.94 3.25 11.14
N SER A 37 9.58 3.53 12.28
CA SER A 37 11.04 3.71 12.34
C SER A 37 11.84 2.44 12.01
N PHE A 38 11.25 1.26 12.21
CA PHE A 38 11.87 -0.03 11.93
C PHE A 38 11.44 -0.64 10.59
N ARG A 39 10.39 -0.11 9.95
CA ARG A 39 9.73 -0.70 8.78
C ARG A 39 10.71 -1.16 7.69
N SER A 40 11.66 -0.30 7.31
CA SER A 40 12.57 -0.55 6.19
C SER A 40 13.86 -1.29 6.58
N THR A 41 14.21 -1.35 7.87
CA THR A 41 15.49 -1.92 8.33
C THR A 41 15.32 -3.21 9.12
N GLN A 42 14.23 -3.33 9.87
CA GLN A 42 13.93 -4.44 10.77
C GLN A 42 12.42 -4.76 10.73
N PRO A 43 11.92 -5.29 9.60
CA PRO A 43 10.48 -5.54 9.42
C PRO A 43 9.89 -6.49 10.47
N ALA A 44 10.67 -7.44 10.97
CA ALA A 44 10.25 -8.31 12.09
C ALA A 44 9.99 -7.50 13.36
N THR A 45 10.88 -6.56 13.73
CA THR A 45 10.69 -5.65 14.86
C THR A 45 9.50 -4.72 14.63
N ALA A 46 9.35 -4.18 13.42
CA ALA A 46 8.20 -3.34 13.05
C ALA A 46 6.88 -4.09 13.22
N SER A 47 6.81 -5.36 12.78
CA SER A 47 5.61 -6.19 12.93
C SER A 47 5.21 -6.38 14.40
N GLN A 48 6.18 -6.54 15.31
CA GLN A 48 5.91 -6.67 16.75
C GLN A 48 5.37 -5.36 17.32
N CYS A 49 5.90 -4.22 16.90
CA CYS A 49 5.41 -2.90 17.28
C CYS A 49 3.95 -2.69 16.83
N TYR A 50 3.63 -2.96 15.56
CA TYR A 50 2.26 -2.82 15.06
C TYR A 50 1.29 -3.77 15.75
N ARG A 51 1.68 -5.03 16.00
CA ARG A 51 0.82 -5.97 16.75
C ARG A 51 0.48 -5.46 18.15
N LYS A 52 1.41 -4.79 18.83
CA LYS A 52 1.16 -4.17 20.14
C LYS A 52 0.21 -2.98 20.02
N ALA A 53 0.41 -2.10 19.03
CA ALA A 53 -0.52 -1.01 18.75
C ALA A 53 -1.94 -1.54 18.48
N ILE A 54 -2.07 -2.51 17.57
CA ILE A 54 -3.34 -3.16 17.20
C ILE A 54 -4.04 -3.75 18.43
N ALA A 55 -3.30 -4.48 19.28
CA ALA A 55 -3.87 -5.09 20.48
C ALA A 55 -4.42 -4.06 21.48
N LEU A 56 -3.80 -2.87 21.55
CA LEU A 56 -4.28 -1.76 22.37
C LEU A 56 -5.49 -1.09 21.72
N THR A 57 -5.43 -0.76 20.43
CA THR A 57 -6.53 -0.12 19.69
C THR A 57 -7.79 -0.96 19.67
N ARG A 58 -7.69 -2.29 19.56
CA ARG A 58 -8.85 -3.20 19.60
C ARG A 58 -9.66 -3.12 20.90
N LYS A 59 -9.05 -2.73 22.01
CA LYS A 59 -9.74 -2.53 23.29
C LYS A 59 -10.58 -1.23 23.33
N MET A 60 -10.49 -0.42 22.29
CA MET A 60 -11.08 0.92 22.17
C MET A 60 -11.85 1.08 20.84
N ALA A 61 -12.11 -0.02 20.12
CA ALA A 61 -12.71 0.00 18.78
C ALA A 61 -14.23 0.26 18.78
N ASP A 62 -14.78 0.79 19.88
CA ASP A 62 -16.17 1.23 20.00
C ASP A 62 -16.44 2.58 19.31
N ARG A 63 -15.37 3.30 18.92
CA ARG A 63 -15.44 4.62 18.26
C ARG A 63 -14.94 4.56 16.83
N ASP A 64 -15.53 5.36 15.95
CA ASP A 64 -15.18 5.43 14.53
C ASP A 64 -13.71 5.84 14.32
N GLU A 65 -13.17 6.73 15.15
CA GLU A 65 -11.78 7.15 15.09
C GLU A 65 -10.82 5.99 15.41
N ALA A 66 -11.13 5.21 16.45
CA ALA A 66 -10.32 4.06 16.84
C ALA A 66 -10.39 2.94 15.79
N ARG A 67 -11.55 2.73 15.17
CA ARG A 67 -11.71 1.80 14.04
C ARG A 67 -10.92 2.28 12.81
N SER A 68 -10.98 3.56 12.49
CA SER A 68 -10.17 4.17 11.43
C SER A 68 -8.68 3.94 11.67
N TRP A 69 -8.22 4.12 12.91
CA TRP A 69 -6.83 3.88 13.28
C TRP A 69 -6.44 2.41 13.19
N LEU A 70 -7.31 1.51 13.65
CA LEU A 70 -7.09 0.07 13.57
C LEU A 70 -6.86 -0.38 12.12
N SER A 71 -7.70 0.07 11.18
CA SER A 71 -7.53 -0.18 9.74
C SER A 71 -6.16 0.29 9.23
N GLN A 72 -5.69 1.45 9.67
CA GLN A 72 -4.36 1.95 9.29
C GLN A 72 -3.22 1.09 9.85
N LEU A 73 -3.35 0.62 11.09
CA LEU A 73 -2.36 -0.26 11.71
C LEU A 73 -2.32 -1.64 11.04
N ASP A 74 -3.47 -2.17 10.63
CA ASP A 74 -3.56 -3.43 9.89
C ASP A 74 -2.87 -3.31 8.51
N LEU A 75 -3.07 -2.20 7.79
CA LEU A 75 -2.30 -1.88 6.56
C LEU A 75 -0.79 -1.84 6.83
N ASN A 76 -0.39 -1.17 7.91
CA ASN A 76 1.01 -1.02 8.27
C ASN A 76 1.67 -2.36 8.60
N LEU A 77 0.97 -3.22 9.34
CA LEU A 77 1.41 -4.58 9.62
C LEU A 77 1.50 -5.41 8.34
N ALA A 78 0.48 -5.37 7.48
CA ALA A 78 0.48 -6.13 6.23
C ALA A 78 1.66 -5.78 5.30
N ALA A 79 2.11 -4.51 5.31
CA ALA A 79 3.25 -4.04 4.53
C ALA A 79 4.62 -4.53 5.05
N VAL A 80 4.74 -4.90 6.33
CA VAL A 80 5.99 -5.42 6.92
C VAL A 80 6.02 -6.94 7.09
N LEU A 81 5.02 -7.63 6.54
CA LEU A 81 4.96 -9.09 6.51
C LEU A 81 5.36 -9.57 5.11
N PRO A 82 6.65 -9.77 4.81
CA PRO A 82 7.06 -10.14 3.46
C PRO A 82 6.78 -11.61 3.14
N GLY A 83 6.50 -11.88 1.86
CA GLY A 83 6.57 -13.23 1.28
C GLY A 83 5.37 -14.13 1.56
N LYS A 84 5.38 -15.27 0.84
CA LYS A 84 4.26 -16.22 0.78
C LYS A 84 3.84 -16.79 2.13
N GLN A 85 4.78 -16.93 3.06
CA GLN A 85 4.52 -17.51 4.39
C GLN A 85 3.53 -16.67 5.22
N HIS A 86 3.48 -15.35 4.99
CA HIS A 86 2.56 -14.45 5.69
C HIS A 86 1.36 -14.03 4.82
N LEU A 87 1.23 -14.55 3.61
CA LEU A 87 0.21 -14.10 2.65
C LEU A 87 -1.22 -14.26 3.20
N ALA A 88 -1.50 -15.36 3.90
CA ALA A 88 -2.80 -15.57 4.54
C ALA A 88 -3.09 -14.53 5.64
N GLU A 89 -2.10 -14.22 6.49
CA GLU A 89 -2.22 -13.19 7.53
C GLU A 89 -2.42 -11.80 6.89
N ARG A 90 -1.62 -11.46 5.88
CA ARG A 90 -1.73 -10.18 5.14
C ARG A 90 -3.10 -10.01 4.50
N LEU A 91 -3.61 -11.04 3.82
CA LEU A 91 -4.93 -10.98 3.21
C LEU A 91 -6.02 -10.72 4.25
N ASN A 92 -5.98 -11.41 5.39
CA ASN A 92 -6.94 -11.21 6.46
C ASN A 92 -6.89 -9.76 7.00
N LEU A 93 -5.69 -9.26 7.30
CA LEU A 93 -5.48 -7.87 7.76
C LEU A 93 -6.03 -6.85 6.75
N LEU A 94 -5.72 -7.04 5.46
CA LEU A 94 -6.14 -6.13 4.41
C LEU A 94 -7.65 -6.18 4.17
N GLN A 95 -8.26 -7.36 4.24
CA GLN A 95 -9.72 -7.53 4.12
C GLN A 95 -10.45 -6.82 5.26
N GLU A 96 -10.02 -7.02 6.51
CA GLU A 96 -10.59 -6.33 7.67
C GLU A 96 -10.37 -4.81 7.59
N ALA A 97 -9.17 -4.36 7.21
CA ALA A 97 -8.88 -2.93 7.04
C ALA A 97 -9.75 -2.28 5.96
N ASN A 98 -10.00 -2.96 4.84
CA ASN A 98 -10.91 -2.50 3.78
C ASN A 98 -12.35 -2.45 4.27
N LYS A 99 -12.82 -3.51 4.93
CA LYS A 99 -14.18 -3.60 5.47
C LYS A 99 -14.47 -2.47 6.46
N ILE A 100 -13.57 -2.25 7.43
CA ILE A 100 -13.70 -1.15 8.39
C ILE A 100 -13.82 0.20 7.66
N ARG A 101 -13.00 0.45 6.64
CA ARG A 101 -13.05 1.69 5.84
C ARG A 101 -14.24 1.79 4.89
N GLN A 102 -14.96 0.71 4.63
CA GLN A 102 -16.23 0.82 3.91
C GLN A 102 -17.37 1.18 4.86
N GLU A 103 -17.31 0.68 6.10
CA GLU A 103 -18.35 0.88 7.11
C GLU A 103 -18.28 2.27 7.78
N LEU A 104 -17.12 2.92 7.80
CA LEU A 104 -16.91 4.25 8.40
C LEU A 104 -17.45 5.40 7.52
N THR A 105 -18.77 5.40 7.28
CA THR A 105 -19.47 6.36 6.41
C THR A 105 -19.51 7.79 6.97
N SER A 106 -19.31 7.96 8.28
CA SER A 106 -19.21 9.25 8.97
C SER A 106 -17.96 10.05 8.55
N LEU A 107 -16.91 9.37 8.07
CA LEU A 107 -15.66 9.98 7.64
C LEU A 107 -15.69 10.22 6.12
N THR A 108 -15.70 11.48 5.70
CA THR A 108 -15.94 11.85 4.29
C THR A 108 -14.91 12.82 3.69
N GLY A 109 -13.79 13.06 4.39
CA GLY A 109 -12.74 13.98 3.94
C GLY A 109 -11.76 13.39 2.90
N PRO A 110 -11.00 14.24 2.18
CA PRO A 110 -10.00 13.79 1.21
C PRO A 110 -8.94 12.86 1.82
N THR A 111 -8.52 13.10 3.06
CA THR A 111 -7.57 12.23 3.78
C THR A 111 -8.15 10.83 3.96
N TYR A 112 -9.43 10.73 4.31
CA TYR A 112 -10.11 9.45 4.46
C TYR A 112 -10.20 8.69 3.13
N ARG A 113 -10.62 9.38 2.07
CA ARG A 113 -10.72 8.80 0.73
C ARG A 113 -9.35 8.34 0.20
N LEU A 114 -8.27 9.09 0.47
CA LEU A 114 -6.91 8.67 0.09
C LEU A 114 -6.53 7.35 0.76
N LEU A 115 -6.84 7.19 2.05
CA LEU A 115 -6.57 5.94 2.78
C LEU A 115 -7.42 4.78 2.27
N LEU A 116 -8.69 5.02 1.94
CA LEU A 116 -9.56 4.02 1.33
C LEU A 116 -9.00 3.52 -0.01
N VAL A 117 -8.48 4.42 -0.84
CA VAL A 117 -7.80 4.06 -2.10
C VAL A 117 -6.57 3.19 -1.84
N GLN A 118 -5.74 3.55 -0.86
CA GLN A 118 -4.57 2.75 -0.47
C GLN A 118 -4.97 1.36 0.02
N CYS A 119 -6.07 1.22 0.78
CA CYS A 119 -6.62 -0.06 1.18
C CYS A 119 -6.96 -0.94 -0.03
N TYR A 120 -7.64 -0.38 -1.03
CA TYR A 120 -8.02 -1.09 -2.24
C TYR A 120 -6.84 -1.55 -3.07
N CYS A 121 -5.87 -0.66 -3.33
CA CYS A 121 -4.66 -1.00 -4.07
C CYS A 121 -3.86 -2.10 -3.36
N THR A 122 -3.64 -1.97 -2.05
CA THR A 122 -2.85 -2.94 -1.28
C THR A 122 -3.54 -4.31 -1.23
N LEU A 123 -4.87 -4.35 -1.11
CA LEU A 123 -5.63 -5.59 -1.18
C LEU A 123 -5.55 -6.23 -2.56
N SER A 124 -5.66 -5.43 -3.63
CA SER A 124 -5.48 -5.90 -5.01
C SER A 124 -4.13 -6.58 -5.21
N ASP A 125 -3.04 -5.98 -4.72
CA ASP A 125 -1.70 -6.58 -4.80
C ASP A 125 -1.62 -7.92 -4.07
N ALA A 126 -2.14 -8.00 -2.84
CA ALA A 126 -2.13 -9.22 -2.06
C ALA A 126 -3.00 -10.33 -2.69
N GLU A 127 -4.14 -9.97 -3.26
CA GLU A 127 -5.02 -10.91 -3.97
C GLU A 127 -4.38 -11.41 -5.28
N SER A 128 -3.66 -10.54 -5.98
CA SER A 128 -2.88 -10.88 -7.17
C SER A 128 -1.73 -11.83 -6.84
N GLU A 129 -1.01 -11.58 -5.73
CA GLU A 129 0.05 -12.46 -5.20
C GLU A 129 -0.51 -13.85 -4.83
N ALA A 130 -1.73 -13.89 -4.28
CA ALA A 130 -2.44 -15.12 -3.98
C ALA A 130 -3.03 -15.84 -5.20
N GLY A 131 -2.89 -15.27 -6.40
CA GLY A 131 -3.42 -15.84 -7.65
C GLY A 131 -4.93 -15.62 -7.83
N ASN A 132 -5.58 -14.85 -6.95
CA ASN A 132 -7.01 -14.56 -7.01
C ASN A 132 -7.30 -13.37 -7.91
N LEU A 133 -7.00 -13.47 -9.20
CA LEU A 133 -7.07 -12.34 -10.14
C LEU A 133 -8.46 -11.70 -10.24
N ALA A 134 -9.53 -12.48 -10.08
CA ALA A 134 -10.89 -11.95 -10.08
C ALA A 134 -11.13 -10.99 -8.90
N ARG A 135 -10.66 -11.34 -7.69
CA ARG A 135 -10.78 -10.46 -6.52
C ARG A 135 -9.84 -9.28 -6.63
N ALA A 136 -8.61 -9.49 -7.09
CA ALA A 136 -7.66 -8.41 -7.30
C ALA A 136 -8.22 -7.33 -8.24
N LYS A 137 -8.85 -7.75 -9.36
CA LYS A 137 -9.58 -6.84 -10.27
C LYS A 137 -10.72 -6.10 -9.58
N GLN A 138 -11.51 -6.77 -8.75
CA GLN A 138 -12.60 -6.13 -8.00
C GLN A 138 -12.07 -5.05 -7.05
N SER A 139 -11.00 -5.35 -6.31
CA SER A 139 -10.33 -4.43 -5.40
C SER A 139 -9.75 -3.23 -6.16
N ALA A 140 -9.02 -3.47 -7.27
CA ALA A 140 -8.49 -2.43 -8.14
C ALA A 140 -9.58 -1.53 -8.74
N ASN A 141 -10.69 -2.11 -9.21
CA ASN A 141 -11.82 -1.36 -9.73
C ASN A 141 -12.47 -0.47 -8.68
N SER A 142 -12.43 -0.86 -7.41
CA SER A 142 -12.92 -0.04 -6.30
C SER A 142 -12.06 1.20 -6.04
N ALA A 143 -10.77 1.17 -6.44
CA ALA A 143 -9.86 2.32 -6.36
C ALA A 143 -10.05 3.33 -7.53
N LEU A 144 -10.46 2.86 -8.71
CA LEU A 144 -10.49 3.67 -9.95
C LEU A 144 -11.24 5.01 -9.85
N PRO A 145 -12.44 5.09 -9.23
CA PRO A 145 -13.20 6.35 -9.19
C PRO A 145 -12.44 7.50 -8.51
N PHE A 146 -11.55 7.18 -7.58
CA PHE A 146 -10.83 8.15 -6.77
C PHE A 146 -9.57 8.72 -7.45
N PHE A 147 -9.06 8.10 -8.52
CA PHE A 147 -7.89 8.64 -9.23
C PHE A 147 -8.19 9.95 -9.99
N SER A 148 -9.47 10.31 -10.13
CA SER A 148 -9.87 11.64 -10.62
C SER A 148 -9.65 12.74 -9.56
N GLU A 149 -9.75 12.39 -8.28
CA GLU A 149 -9.59 13.28 -7.13
C GLU A 149 -8.11 13.47 -6.76
N PHE A 150 -7.32 12.39 -6.77
CA PHE A 150 -5.93 12.41 -6.35
C PHE A 150 -4.98 12.41 -7.55
N LYS A 151 -4.24 13.50 -7.72
CA LYS A 151 -3.32 13.72 -8.85
C LYS A 151 -1.89 13.94 -8.39
N THR A 152 -0.93 13.65 -9.26
CA THR A 152 0.50 13.91 -9.04
C THR A 152 0.81 15.40 -8.86
N THR A 153 -0.03 16.29 -9.39
CA THR A 153 0.08 17.75 -9.22
C THR A 153 -0.45 18.28 -7.88
N SER A 154 -1.00 17.41 -7.02
CA SER A 154 -1.47 17.82 -5.68
C SER A 154 -0.34 18.48 -4.88
N PRO A 155 -0.56 19.58 -4.15
CA PRO A 155 0.45 20.19 -3.29
C PRO A 155 0.83 19.28 -2.10
N SER A 156 -0.03 18.32 -1.74
CA SER A 156 0.23 17.38 -0.65
C SER A 156 1.14 16.25 -1.10
N LEU A 157 2.34 16.17 -0.51
CA LEU A 157 3.27 15.05 -0.75
C LEU A 157 2.59 13.72 -0.43
N SER A 158 1.88 13.59 0.70
CA SER A 158 1.18 12.35 1.08
C SER A 158 0.22 11.85 -0.01
N VAL A 159 -0.43 12.77 -0.74
CA VAL A 159 -1.26 12.41 -1.91
C VAL A 159 -0.38 11.89 -3.04
N VAL A 160 0.70 12.58 -3.40
CA VAL A 160 1.63 12.17 -4.47
C VAL A 160 2.20 10.78 -4.21
N ARG A 161 2.69 10.49 -2.99
CA ARG A 161 3.17 9.15 -2.62
C ARG A 161 2.05 8.11 -2.66
N GLY A 162 0.88 8.45 -2.12
CA GLY A 162 -0.28 7.55 -2.11
C GLY A 162 -0.69 7.11 -3.52
N VAL A 163 -0.80 8.05 -4.46
CA VAL A 163 -1.15 7.72 -5.85
C VAL A 163 -0.02 7.02 -6.59
N GLY A 164 1.24 7.37 -6.32
CA GLY A 164 2.40 6.70 -6.91
C GLY A 164 2.43 5.20 -6.59
N LEU A 165 2.23 4.84 -5.32
CA LEU A 165 2.13 3.44 -4.87
C LEU A 165 0.92 2.73 -5.49
N CYS A 166 -0.23 3.40 -5.52
CA CYS A 166 -1.44 2.84 -6.13
C CYS A 166 -1.31 2.62 -7.64
N TYR A 167 -0.70 3.55 -8.38
CA TYR A 167 -0.43 3.36 -9.80
C TYR A 167 0.51 2.17 -10.04
N GLU A 168 1.50 1.96 -9.18
CA GLU A 168 2.33 0.76 -9.26
C GLU A 168 1.51 -0.51 -9.06
N SER A 169 0.63 -0.54 -8.05
CA SER A 169 -0.27 -1.66 -7.79
C SER A 169 -1.16 -1.99 -9.00
N MET A 170 -1.77 -0.97 -9.62
CA MET A 170 -2.56 -1.15 -10.85
C MET A 170 -1.70 -1.75 -11.97
N GLY A 171 -0.47 -1.25 -12.15
CA GLY A 171 0.47 -1.78 -13.14
C GLY A 171 0.87 -3.22 -12.86
N ASN A 172 1.06 -3.60 -11.59
CA ASN A 172 1.37 -4.95 -11.15
C ASN A 172 0.24 -5.93 -11.46
N LEU A 173 -1.02 -5.53 -11.19
CA LEU A 173 -2.19 -6.32 -11.54
C LEU A 173 -2.28 -6.54 -13.06
N GLU A 174 -2.18 -5.48 -13.85
CA GLU A 174 -2.27 -5.58 -15.31
C GLU A 174 -1.13 -6.43 -15.90
N ARG A 175 0.08 -6.31 -15.35
CA ARG A 175 1.19 -7.20 -15.71
C ARG A 175 0.87 -8.65 -15.40
N ARG A 176 0.23 -8.94 -14.26
CA ARG A 176 -0.18 -10.30 -13.89
C ARG A 176 -1.23 -10.84 -14.85
N ILE A 177 -2.22 -10.02 -15.22
CA ILE A 177 -3.25 -10.34 -16.22
C ILE A 177 -2.62 -10.63 -17.59
N ALA A 178 -1.61 -9.85 -17.99
CA ALA A 178 -0.89 -10.09 -19.25
C ALA A 178 -0.18 -11.47 -19.30
N THR A 179 0.10 -12.07 -18.15
CA THR A 179 0.68 -13.42 -18.05
C THR A 179 -0.37 -14.54 -17.96
N ASP A 180 -1.66 -14.22 -17.87
CA ASP A 180 -2.73 -15.20 -17.72
C ASP A 180 -2.97 -15.96 -19.03
N GLY A 181 -2.56 -17.23 -19.05
CA GLY A 181 -2.67 -18.10 -20.22
C GLY A 181 -4.11 -18.42 -20.64
N SER A 182 -5.10 -18.16 -19.78
CA SER A 182 -6.52 -18.35 -20.11
C SER A 182 -7.08 -17.23 -21.01
N LEU A 183 -6.40 -16.09 -21.10
CA LEU A 183 -6.84 -14.93 -21.87
C LEU A 183 -6.33 -14.98 -23.32
N SER A 184 -7.11 -14.36 -24.21
CA SER A 184 -6.73 -14.21 -25.61
C SER A 184 -5.43 -13.41 -25.75
N LEU A 185 -4.74 -13.57 -26.89
CA LEU A 185 -3.53 -12.79 -27.16
C LEU A 185 -3.83 -11.28 -27.14
N SER A 186 -4.95 -10.84 -27.70
CA SER A 186 -5.34 -9.43 -27.71
C SER A 186 -5.58 -8.89 -26.30
N GLN A 187 -6.25 -9.64 -25.43
CA GLN A 187 -6.48 -9.26 -24.03
C GLN A 187 -5.16 -9.14 -23.26
N ARG A 188 -4.24 -10.11 -23.43
CA ARG A 188 -2.91 -10.03 -22.81
C ARG A 188 -2.09 -8.85 -23.32
N HIS A 189 -2.19 -8.52 -24.60
CA HIS A 189 -1.53 -7.34 -25.16
C HIS A 189 -2.12 -6.02 -24.64
N ALA A 190 -3.44 -5.95 -24.49
CA ALA A 190 -4.12 -4.81 -23.88
C ALA A 190 -3.66 -4.60 -22.43
N ALA A 191 -3.73 -5.65 -21.60
CA ALA A 191 -3.25 -5.61 -20.21
C ALA A 191 -1.77 -5.23 -20.13
N GLN A 192 -0.93 -5.72 -21.04
CA GLN A 192 0.48 -5.33 -21.08
C GLN A 192 0.68 -3.84 -21.37
N THR A 193 -0.17 -3.26 -22.22
CA THR A 193 -0.13 -1.83 -22.57
C THR A 193 -0.62 -1.00 -21.38
N GLU A 194 -1.74 -1.41 -20.75
CA GLU A 194 -2.27 -0.74 -19.56
C GLU A 194 -1.28 -0.76 -18.40
N SER A 195 -0.56 -1.88 -18.20
CA SER A 195 0.50 -1.99 -17.21
C SER A 195 1.59 -0.92 -17.41
N GLN A 196 2.03 -0.67 -18.66
CA GLN A 196 3.02 0.37 -18.96
C GLN A 196 2.49 1.77 -18.64
N GLU A 197 1.23 2.06 -18.98
CA GLU A 197 0.61 3.35 -18.68
C GLU A 197 0.53 3.60 -17.17
N TRP A 198 0.16 2.58 -16.40
CA TRP A 198 0.14 2.68 -14.93
C TRP A 198 1.52 2.89 -14.34
N TYR A 199 2.54 2.15 -14.78
CA TYR A 199 3.91 2.36 -14.32
C TYR A 199 4.45 3.74 -14.71
N ARG A 200 4.10 4.28 -15.89
CA ARG A 200 4.48 5.65 -16.26
C ARG A 200 3.88 6.68 -15.30
N LYS A 201 2.59 6.56 -14.96
CA LYS A 201 1.95 7.43 -13.96
C LYS A 201 2.60 7.32 -12.58
N SER A 202 3.00 6.10 -12.18
CA SER A 202 3.74 5.89 -10.93
C SER A 202 5.10 6.61 -10.96
N LEU A 203 5.85 6.48 -12.07
CA LEU A 203 7.12 7.17 -12.26
C LEU A 203 6.96 8.70 -12.25
N ASP A 204 5.89 9.23 -12.85
CA ASP A 204 5.58 10.66 -12.81
C ASP A 204 5.37 11.16 -11.38
N ALA A 205 4.68 10.36 -10.54
CA ALA A 205 4.49 10.68 -9.13
C ALA A 205 5.82 10.77 -8.37
N TRP A 206 6.71 9.79 -8.55
CA TRP A 206 8.02 9.79 -7.90
C TRP A 206 8.97 10.86 -8.45
N SER A 207 8.88 11.18 -9.74
CA SER A 207 9.64 12.26 -10.36
C SER A 207 9.21 13.62 -9.80
N GLU A 208 7.90 13.85 -9.66
CA GLU A 208 7.36 15.06 -9.05
C GLU A 208 7.74 15.15 -7.56
N TRP A 209 7.72 14.03 -6.84
CA TRP A 209 8.19 13.96 -5.45
C TRP A 209 9.66 14.41 -5.32
N ASN A 210 10.54 13.89 -6.18
CA ASN A 210 11.96 14.26 -6.19
C ASN A 210 12.18 15.72 -6.61
N LYS A 211 11.45 16.21 -7.61
CA LYS A 211 11.51 17.60 -8.08
C LYS A 211 11.20 18.60 -6.96
N ARG A 212 10.34 18.23 -6.00
CA ARG A 212 10.01 19.06 -4.83
C ARG A 212 11.04 19.01 -3.71
N GLY A 213 12.19 18.37 -3.93
CA GLY A 213 13.26 18.24 -2.92
C GLY A 213 12.91 17.31 -1.76
N ALA A 214 11.87 16.49 -1.90
CA ALA A 214 11.42 15.55 -0.86
C ALA A 214 12.08 14.17 -0.96
N ALA A 215 13.10 14.01 -1.80
CA ALA A 215 13.74 12.72 -2.05
C ALA A 215 14.28 12.09 -0.75
N THR A 216 13.84 10.87 -0.48
CA THR A 216 14.34 10.02 0.60
C THR A 216 14.92 8.74 0.01
N PRO A 217 15.73 7.96 0.77
CA PRO A 217 16.17 6.64 0.32
C PRO A 217 14.99 5.72 -0.08
N GLU A 218 13.85 5.85 0.59
CA GLU A 218 12.62 5.12 0.26
C GLU A 218 12.02 5.55 -1.08
N SER A 219 11.82 6.86 -1.29
CA SER A 219 11.23 7.34 -2.54
C SER A 219 12.10 7.05 -3.75
N GLU A 220 13.43 7.06 -3.58
CA GLU A 220 14.38 6.69 -4.62
C GLU A 220 14.36 5.19 -4.92
N LEU A 221 14.17 4.34 -3.90
CA LEU A 221 13.99 2.90 -4.09
C LEU A 221 12.71 2.60 -4.89
N GLU A 222 11.59 3.22 -4.54
CA GLU A 222 10.32 3.05 -5.27
C GLU A 222 10.42 3.56 -6.71
N ARG A 223 11.09 4.70 -6.93
CA ARG A 223 11.33 5.22 -8.28
C ARG A 223 12.09 4.22 -9.15
N ARG A 224 13.23 3.72 -8.67
CA ARG A 224 14.07 2.75 -9.41
C ARG A 224 13.32 1.45 -9.70
N LYS A 225 12.56 0.97 -8.72
CA LYS A 225 11.71 -0.21 -8.88
C LYS A 225 10.73 -0.04 -10.04
N VAL A 226 10.05 1.10 -10.14
CA VAL A 226 9.13 1.39 -11.26
C VAL A 226 9.88 1.50 -12.60
N GLU A 227 11.08 2.09 -12.61
CA GLU A 227 11.94 2.15 -13.81
C GLU A 227 12.37 0.77 -14.30
N ASP A 228 12.73 -0.13 -13.39
CA ASP A 228 13.07 -1.52 -13.68
C ASP A 228 11.85 -2.27 -14.23
N LEU A 229 10.65 -2.03 -13.66
CA LEU A 229 9.40 -2.59 -14.14
C LEU A 229 9.10 -2.15 -15.58
N LEU A 230 9.27 -0.86 -15.90
CA LEU A 230 9.10 -0.33 -17.26
C LEU A 230 10.13 -0.92 -18.24
N SER A 231 11.39 -1.01 -17.82
CA SER A 231 12.48 -1.58 -18.64
C SER A 231 12.24 -3.05 -18.96
N SER A 232 11.88 -3.86 -17.95
CA SER A 232 11.63 -5.30 -18.11
C SER A 232 10.51 -5.60 -19.12
N VAL A 233 9.50 -4.74 -19.14
CA VAL A 233 8.37 -4.83 -20.06
C VAL A 233 8.77 -4.47 -21.50
N SER A 234 9.68 -3.52 -21.68
CA SER A 234 10.22 -3.14 -22.99
C SER A 234 11.04 -4.28 -23.62
N THR A 235 11.91 -4.91 -22.84
CA THR A 235 12.76 -6.04 -23.28
C THR A 235 11.94 -7.28 -23.64
N TYR A 236 10.88 -7.57 -22.88
CA TYR A 236 9.97 -8.68 -23.22
C TYR A 236 9.29 -8.49 -24.59
N ARG A 237 8.99 -7.24 -24.97
CA ARG A 237 8.39 -6.89 -26.27
C ARG A 237 9.38 -7.06 -27.43
N SER A 238 10.64 -6.65 -27.26
CA SER A 238 11.69 -6.81 -28.29
C SER A 238 11.98 -8.28 -28.57
N ASP A 239 12.12 -9.10 -27.52
CA ASP A 239 12.46 -10.51 -27.65
C ASP A 239 11.32 -11.32 -28.28
N ARG A 240 10.07 -10.97 -27.94
CA ARG A 240 8.89 -11.63 -28.52
C ARG A 240 8.68 -11.26 -29.99
N ASN A 241 8.90 -10.00 -30.36
CA ASN A 241 8.81 -9.57 -31.75
C ASN A 241 9.90 -10.23 -32.61
N ALA A 242 11.13 -10.33 -32.09
CA ALA A 242 12.22 -11.05 -32.75
C ALA A 242 11.91 -12.54 -32.98
N ARG A 243 11.31 -13.21 -31.98
CA ARG A 243 10.88 -14.62 -32.10
C ARG A 243 9.73 -14.84 -33.08
N GLN A 244 8.81 -13.88 -33.19
CA GLN A 244 7.70 -13.95 -34.17
C GLN A 244 8.15 -13.67 -35.61
N ALA A 245 9.19 -12.85 -35.80
CA ALA A 245 9.80 -12.64 -37.11
C ALA A 245 10.56 -13.90 -37.58
N ALA A 246 11.32 -14.55 -36.69
CA ALA A 246 12.08 -15.76 -36.98
C ALA A 246 11.23 -17.03 -37.24
N HIS A 247 9.92 -16.98 -37.01
CA HIS A 247 9.00 -18.09 -37.31
C HIS A 247 8.18 -17.87 -38.59
N LYS A 248 8.40 -16.75 -39.27
CA LYS A 248 7.76 -16.39 -40.55
C LYS A 248 8.74 -16.44 -41.73
N GLU A 249 10.00 -16.77 -41.48
CA GLU A 249 11.05 -17.10 -42.47
C GLU A 249 11.26 -18.62 -42.48
#